data_AF-A0A0J0YFI7-F1
#
_entry.id   AF-A0A0J0YFI7-F1
#
_cell.length_a   1.000
_cell.length_b   1.000
_cell.length_c   1.000
_cell.angle_alpha   90.00
_cell.angle_beta   90.00
_cell.angle_gamma   90.00
#
_symmetry.space_group_name_H-M   'P 1'
#
loop_
_entity.id
_entity.type
_entity.pdbx_description
1 polymer ?
#
loop_
_entity_poly.entity_id
_entity_poly.type
_entity_poly.pdbx_seq_one_letter_code
_entity_poly.pdbx_strand_id
1 'polypeptide(L)' 'MNTLEIKLEIFDKLKNIEDVNLLEKIRSILKAADTSEVYQFEEYEIDMLKESEEDLKYGRVISQEDLDKEDLEWLSK' A
#
# COMPACT_ATOMS: atom_id res chain seq x y z
N MET A 1 -7.52 34.40 3.54
CA MET A 1 -7.71 33.16 4.30
C MET A 1 -6.51 32.28 4.04
N ASN A 2 -5.67 32.07 5.06
CA ASN A 2 -4.47 31.25 4.99
C ASN A 2 -4.86 29.76 5.01
N THR A 3 -4.09 28.90 4.37
CA THR A 3 -4.28 27.43 4.41
C THR A 3 -4.39 26.89 5.83
N LEU A 4 -3.69 27.51 6.79
CA LEU A 4 -3.78 27.14 8.21
C LEU A 4 -5.16 27.42 8.82
N GLU A 5 -5.80 28.52 8.44
CA GLU A 5 -7.12 28.90 8.95
C GLU A 5 -8.19 27.91 8.48
N ILE A 6 -8.11 27.49 7.21
CA ILE A 6 -9.01 26.49 6.62
C ILE A 6 -8.85 25.13 7.33
N LYS A 7 -7.61 24.72 7.63
CA LYS A 7 -7.35 23.45 8.33
C LYS A 7 -7.92 23.45 9.75
N LEU A 8 -7.76 24.55 10.48
CA LEU A 8 -8.28 24.69 11.84
C LEU A 8 -9.81 24.68 11.85
N GLU A 9 -10.46 25.37 10.90
CA GLU A 9 -11.91 25.37 10.79
C GLU A 9 -12.47 23.98 10.49
N ILE A 10 -11.83 23.22 9.60
CA ILE A 10 -12.22 21.83 9.31
C ILE A 10 -12.03 20.95 10.56
N PHE A 11 -10.91 21.09 11.27
CA PHE A 11 -10.65 20.33 12.49
C PHE A 11 -11.69 20.59 13.58
N ASP A 12 -12.04 21.86 13.82
CA ASP A 12 -13.05 22.23 14.81
C ASP A 12 -14.44 21.71 14.43
N LYS A 13 -14.78 21.70 13.14
CA LYS A 13 -16.03 21.08 12.67
C LYS A 13 -16.03 19.57 12.88
N LEU A 14 -14.93 18.88 12.57
CA LEU A 14 -14.80 17.44 12.77
C LEU A 14 -14.93 17.03 14.24
N LYS A 15 -14.39 17.84 15.16
CA LYS A 15 -14.45 17.58 16.60
C LYS A 15 -15.88 17.57 17.17
N ASN A 16 -16.79 18.31 16.55
CA ASN A 16 -18.18 18.43 17.00
C ASN A 16 -19.13 17.43 16.31
N ILE A 17 -18.65 16.61 15.38
CA ILE A 17 -19.46 15.59 14.71
C ILE A 17 -19.50 14.34 15.58
N GLU A 18 -20.70 13.96 16.03
CA GLU A 18 -20.94 12.71 16.76
C GLU A 18 -21.43 11.58 15.83
N ASP A 19 -21.79 11.89 14.58
CA ASP A 19 -22.25 10.91 13.60
C ASP A 19 -21.08 10.15 12.96
N VAL A 20 -20.94 8.88 13.37
CA VAL A 20 -19.92 7.96 12.87
C VAL A 20 -20.03 7.71 11.36
N ASN A 21 -21.24 7.67 10.80
CA ASN A 21 -21.42 7.45 9.35
C ASN A 21 -20.91 8.64 8.53
N LEU A 22 -21.09 9.85 9.05
CA LEU A 22 -20.56 11.05 8.42
C LEU A 22 -19.04 11.08 8.49
N LEU A 23 -18.46 10.73 9.65
CA LEU A 23 -17.01 10.63 9.82
C LEU A 23 -16.38 9.58 8.89
N GLU A 24 -17.00 8.41 8.70
CA GLU A 24 -16.51 7.39 7.77
C GLU A 24 -16.53 7.87 6.32
N LYS A 25 -17.58 8.58 5.89
CA LYS A 25 -17.62 9.18 4.55
C LYS A 25 -16.52 10.21 4.35
N ILE A 26 -16.30 11.08 5.34
CA ILE A 26 -15.22 12.08 5.29
C ILE A 26 -13.85 11.39 5.25
N ARG A 27 -13.64 10.36 6.07
CA ARG A 27 -12.43 9.54 6.06
C ARG A 27 -12.17 8.90 4.70
N SER A 28 -13.21 8.37 4.05
CA SER A 28 -13.10 7.79 2.70
C SER A 28 -12.72 8.83 1.65
N ILE A 29 -13.29 10.05 1.73
CA ILE A 29 -12.95 11.14 0.81
C ILE A 29 -11.50 11.59 1.02
N LEU A 30 -11.07 11.74 2.27
CA LEU A 30 -9.68 12.09 2.59
C LEU A 30 -8.70 11.00 2.14
N LYS A 31 -9.05 9.72 2.28
CA LYS A 31 -8.26 8.60 1.77
C LYS A 31 -8.18 8.58 0.24
N ALA A 32 -9.24 8.97 -0.46
CA ALA A 32 -9.24 9.08 -1.92
C ALA A 32 -8.48 10.32 -2.41
N ALA A 33 -8.45 11.39 -1.61
CA ALA A 33 -7.67 12.60 -1.86
C ALA A 33 -6.20 12.45 -1.46
N ASP A 34 -5.86 11.41 -0.70
CA ASP A 34 -4.49 11.05 -0.36
C ASP A 34 -3.82 10.51 -1.63
N THR A 35 -3.11 11.39 -2.32
CA THR A 35 -2.20 11.03 -3.41
C THR A 35 -0.88 10.49 -2.87
N SER A 36 -0.86 9.91 -1.65
CA SER A 36 0.19 8.97 -1.31
C SER A 36 0.14 7.90 -2.39
N GLU A 37 1.10 7.94 -3.31
CA GLU A 37 1.16 7.09 -4.50
C GLU A 37 0.99 5.64 -4.06
N VAL A 38 -0.25 5.13 -4.11
CA VAL A 38 -0.51 3.71 -3.92
C VAL A 38 0.17 3.08 -5.11
N TYR A 39 1.33 2.48 -4.87
CA TYR A 39 2.10 1.81 -5.90
C TYR A 39 1.17 0.93 -6.72
N GLN A 40 0.95 1.31 -7.97
CA GLN A 40 0.19 0.52 -8.91
C GLN A 40 1.19 -0.42 -9.56
N PHE A 41 0.99 -1.72 -9.35
CA PHE A 41 1.82 -2.72 -10.00
C PHE A 41 1.68 -2.58 -11.52
N GLU A 42 2.81 -2.58 -12.21
CA GLU A 42 2.87 -2.74 -13.65
C GLU A 42 2.46 -4.18 -14.02
N GLU A 43 2.03 -4.40 -15.26
CA GLU A 43 1.50 -5.69 -15.72
C GLU A 43 2.51 -6.84 -15.49
N TYR A 44 3.80 -6.59 -15.69
CA TYR A 44 4.86 -7.58 -15.47
C TYR A 44 5.03 -7.98 -14.00
N GLU A 45 4.74 -7.08 -13.05
CA GLU A 45 4.85 -7.37 -11.61
C GLU A 45 3.65 -8.21 -11.16
N ILE A 46 2.46 -7.92 -11.70
CA ILE A 46 1.26 -8.72 -11.48
C ILE A 46 1.49 -10.14 -12.02
N ASP A 47 2.12 -10.28 -13.18
CA ASP A 47 2.40 -11.58 -13.77
C ASP A 47 3.44 -12.37 -12.97
N MET A 48 4.49 -11.71 -12.47
CA MET A 48 5.45 -12.32 -11.55
C MET A 48 4.79 -12.87 -10.27
N LEU A 49 3.81 -12.13 -9.72
CA LEU A 49 3.07 -12.59 -8.55
C LEU A 49 2.18 -13.80 -8.86
N LYS A 50 1.52 -13.85 -10.03
CA LYS A 50 0.73 -15.02 -10.45
C LYS A 50 1.61 -16.26 -10.62
N GLU A 51 2.77 -16.11 -11.25
CA GLU A 51 3.73 -17.21 -11.40
C GLU A 51 4.19 -17.73 -10.03
N SER A 52 4.46 -16.82 -9.09
CA SER A 52 4.81 -17.16 -7.71
C SER A 52 3.67 -17.93 -6.99
N GLU A 53 2.41 -17.55 -7.21
CA GLU A 53 1.26 -18.29 -6.67
C GLU A 53 1.16 -19.72 -7.24
N GLU A 54 1.46 -19.90 -8.53
CA GLU A 54 1.52 -21.23 -9.13
C GLU A 54 2.68 -22.07 -8.57
N ASP A 55 3.85 -21.46 -8.37
CA ASP A 55 5.01 -22.12 -7.78
C ASP A 55 4.73 -22.61 -6.36
N LEU A 56 4.05 -21.79 -5.55
CA LEU A 56 3.57 -22.21 -4.23
C LEU A 56 2.57 -23.36 -4.31
N LYS A 57 1.63 -23.32 -5.27
CA LYS A 57 0.62 -24.37 -5.46
C LYS A 57 1.24 -25.71 -5.85
N TYR A 58 2.29 -25.70 -6.67
CA TYR A 58 2.98 -26.91 -7.12
C TYR A 58 4.18 -27.29 -6.25
N GLY A 59 4.44 -26.56 -5.16
CA GLY A 59 5.56 -26.82 -4.27
C GLY A 59 6.92 -26.61 -4.92
N ARG A 60 7.00 -25.77 -5.96
CA ARG A 60 8.24 -25.35 -6.64
C ARG A 60 8.93 -24.27 -5.81
N VAL A 61 9.24 -24.60 -4.57
CA VAL A 61 9.93 -23.71 -3.62
C VAL A 61 11.37 -24.16 -3.44
N ILE A 62 12.25 -23.21 -3.17
CA ILE A 62 13.63 -23.47 -2.79
C ILE A 62 13.82 -23.26 -1.30
N SER A 63 14.85 -23.88 -0.72
CA SER A 63 15.18 -23.62 0.68
C SER A 63 15.81 -22.23 0.83
N GLN A 64 15.72 -21.66 2.04
CA GLN A 64 16.37 -20.38 2.33
C GLN A 64 17.89 -20.46 2.11
N GLU A 65 18.50 -21.60 2.43
CA GLU A 65 19.95 -21.82 2.27
C GLU A 65 20.38 -21.83 0.80
N ASP A 66 19.54 -22.37 -0.09
CA ASP A 66 19.78 -22.37 -1.54
C ASP A 66 19.61 -20.97 -2.13
N LEU A 67 18.58 -20.22 -1.70
CA LEU A 67 18.36 -18.82 -2.10
C LEU A 67 19.54 -17.94 -1.68
N ASP A 68 19.98 -18.04 -0.42
CA ASP A 68 21.10 -17.26 0.11
C ASP A 68 22.40 -17.51 -0.69
N LYS A 69 22.59 -18.75 -1.18
CA LYS A 69 23.72 -19.09 -2.03
C LYS A 69 23.63 -18.46 -3.41
N GLU A 70 22.46 -18.51 -4.05
CA GLU A 70 22.24 -17.87 -5.35
C GLU A 70 22.41 -16.34 -5.27
N ASP A 71 21.91 -15.72 -4.19
CA ASP A 71 22.07 -14.29 -3.92
C ASP A 71 23.55 -13.90 -3.80
N LEU A 72 24.35 -14.68 -3.05
CA LEU A 72 25.78 -14.46 -2.93
C LEU A 72 26.52 -14.63 -4.26
N GLU A 73 26.15 -15.64 -5.06
CA GLU A 73 26.71 -15.84 -6.41
C GLU A 73 26.37 -14.67 -7.33
N TRP A 74 25.14 -14.13 -7.26
CA TRP A 74 24.71 -12.99 -8.07
C TRP A 74 25.42 -11.69 -7.68
N LEU A 75 25.57 -11.43 -6.39
CA LEU A 75 26.29 -10.26 -5.85
C LEU A 75 27.81 -10.29 -6.11
N SER A 76 28.36 -11.47 -6.42
CA SER A 76 29.79 -11.65 -6.71
C SER A 76 30.17 -11.47 -8.19
N LYS A 77 29.19 -11.20 -9.06
CA LYS A 77 29.40 -10.85 -10.48
C LYS A 77 29.61 -9.34 -10.68
#